data_AF-A0A522U8F5-F1
#
_entry.id   AF-A0A522U8F5-F1
#
_cell.length_a   1.000
_cell.length_b   1.000
_cell.length_c   1.000
_cell.angle_alpha   90.00
_cell.angle_beta   90.00
_cell.angle_gamma   90.00
#
_symmetry.space_group_name_H-M   'P 1'
#
loop_
_entity.id
_entity.type
_entity.pdbx_description
1 polymer ?
#
loop_
_entity_poly.entity_id
_entity_poly.type
_entity_poly.pdbx_seq_one_letter_code
_entity_poly.pdbx_strand_id
1 'polypeptide(L)'
;MAASGGPGVDQSPAALQLRMRILEMSSVFADLTDGALRAVARRMRPVGLKGRDTLRLGAQGSDAVVFLASGQVEQSMADGSGKVLLTRRPAPGELVVLPARRTRDRYVTSLYGMTDAVLLTLDRDGLLEGLGPDVERVALALDKLWEQELSAAAAAEAQPASVAGAPIVAFFSAKGGSGVTTLAINTAAALARKFPRQVLLIDLSAPFGHAALFADLIATGSIASASKAAHGDFDRVLRGDILNHKSGMGVLPGTLRPEEVDLLTGELTGRVLDAVVSRQRIIVVDLGTSLAEAALAVLERAECLVVVVPPEIAAMTDARRALAVFRDIMNVPDQRIELVLNQRVPHAPLDRAAIESILGRKMSVTVGFDNSRPEDATIAGDLVVQRDPSSFVSRGATDLSRVIMASLKLDA
;
A
#
# COMPACT_ATOMS: atom_id res chain seq x y z
N MET A 1 35.00 7.37 -16.20
CA MET A 1 35.89 6.64 -17.14
C MET A 1 35.02 5.80 -18.05
N ALA A 2 35.30 5.81 -19.35
CA ALA A 2 34.52 5.13 -20.37
C ALA A 2 34.59 3.60 -20.20
N ALA A 3 33.44 2.93 -20.14
CA ALA A 3 33.35 1.48 -20.14
C ALA A 3 33.58 0.96 -21.58
N SER A 4 34.76 0.42 -21.83
CA SER A 4 35.12 -0.27 -23.07
C SER A 4 34.88 -1.78 -22.93
N GLY A 5 34.12 -2.35 -23.89
CA GLY A 5 34.06 -3.80 -24.13
C GLY A 5 32.78 -4.48 -23.62
N GLY A 6 31.77 -4.63 -24.50
CA GLY A 6 30.53 -5.34 -24.16
C GLY A 6 30.69 -6.86 -24.15
N PRO A 7 29.87 -7.59 -23.37
CA PRO A 7 29.52 -8.95 -23.68
C PRO A 7 28.21 -8.95 -24.48
N GLY A 8 28.13 -9.81 -25.52
CA GLY A 8 26.84 -10.11 -26.14
C GLY A 8 25.82 -10.46 -25.06
N VAL A 9 24.58 -9.99 -25.21
CA VAL A 9 23.48 -10.34 -24.31
C VAL A 9 23.51 -11.85 -24.14
N ASP A 10 23.74 -12.35 -22.93
CA ASP A 10 23.66 -13.79 -22.68
C ASP A 10 22.22 -14.23 -23.00
N GLN A 11 22.07 -14.89 -24.16
CA GLN A 11 20.80 -15.41 -24.68
C GLN A 11 20.59 -16.86 -24.25
N SER A 12 21.36 -17.37 -23.27
CA SER A 12 21.15 -18.71 -22.76
C SER A 12 19.69 -18.88 -22.27
N PRO A 13 19.10 -20.07 -22.46
CA PRO A 13 17.73 -20.33 -22.01
C PRO A 13 17.52 -20.03 -20.52
N ALA A 14 18.54 -20.30 -19.69
CA ALA A 14 18.51 -20.03 -18.25
C ALA A 14 18.50 -18.53 -17.94
N ALA A 15 19.34 -17.73 -18.62
CA ALA A 15 19.36 -16.28 -18.44
C ALA A 15 18.05 -15.62 -18.89
N LEU A 16 17.47 -16.11 -19.99
CA LEU A 16 16.17 -15.64 -20.47
C LEU A 16 15.04 -15.98 -19.48
N GLN A 17 15.01 -17.20 -18.94
CA GLN A 17 14.03 -17.60 -17.93
C GLN A 17 14.13 -16.75 -16.65
N LEU A 18 15.34 -16.43 -16.19
CA LEU A 18 15.54 -15.55 -15.04
C LEU A 18 14.96 -14.16 -15.29
N ARG A 19 15.23 -13.57 -16.45
CA ARG A 19 14.69 -12.25 -16.82
C ARG A 19 13.17 -12.26 -16.94
N MET A 20 12.60 -13.31 -17.52
CA MET A 20 11.14 -13.48 -17.59
C MET A 20 10.53 -13.55 -16.19
N ARG A 21 11.10 -14.37 -15.29
CA ARG A 21 10.63 -14.46 -13.91
C ARG A 21 10.66 -13.11 -13.19
N ILE A 22 11.72 -12.30 -13.38
CA ILE A 22 11.79 -10.96 -12.79
C ILE A 22 10.65 -10.07 -13.29
N LEU A 23 10.35 -10.11 -14.60
CA LEU A 23 9.24 -9.35 -15.18
C LEU A 23 7.87 -9.85 -14.69
N GLU A 24 7.67 -11.16 -14.58
CA GLU A 24 6.45 -11.79 -14.05
C GLU A 24 6.18 -11.41 -12.59
N MET A 25 7.24 -11.23 -11.80
CA MET A 25 7.17 -10.82 -10.39
C MET A 25 7.04 -9.29 -10.21
N SER A 26 7.16 -8.51 -11.29
CA SER A 26 7.14 -7.06 -11.24
C SER A 26 5.72 -6.52 -11.34
N SER A 27 5.35 -5.59 -10.45
CA SER A 27 4.04 -4.93 -10.42
C SER A 27 3.65 -4.21 -11.72
N VAL A 28 4.63 -3.85 -12.56
CA VAL A 28 4.42 -3.17 -13.84
C VAL A 28 4.24 -4.13 -15.02
N PHE A 29 4.90 -5.30 -14.98
CA PHE A 29 5.05 -6.18 -16.15
C PHE A 29 4.29 -7.50 -16.00
N ALA A 30 3.81 -7.85 -14.79
CA ALA A 30 3.16 -9.13 -14.49
C ALA A 30 1.99 -9.49 -15.41
N ASP A 31 1.18 -8.50 -15.82
CA ASP A 31 -0.02 -8.73 -16.65
C ASP A 31 0.29 -8.79 -18.17
N LEU A 32 1.55 -8.74 -18.57
CA LEU A 32 1.93 -8.88 -19.97
C LEU A 32 1.76 -10.32 -20.44
N THR A 33 1.46 -10.49 -21.73
CA THR A 33 1.46 -11.81 -22.36
C THR A 33 2.87 -12.42 -22.37
N ASP A 34 2.98 -13.75 -22.33
CA ASP A 34 4.27 -14.47 -22.46
C ASP A 34 5.10 -14.01 -23.67
N GLY A 35 4.43 -13.65 -24.76
CA GLY A 35 5.07 -13.11 -25.97
C GLY A 35 5.75 -11.78 -25.71
N ALA A 36 5.04 -10.84 -25.08
CA ALA A 36 5.56 -9.52 -24.71
C ALA A 36 6.66 -9.65 -23.64
N LEU A 37 6.44 -10.44 -22.58
CA LEU A 37 7.44 -10.72 -21.54
C LEU A 37 8.75 -11.24 -22.15
N ARG A 38 8.66 -12.22 -23.05
CA ARG A 38 9.84 -12.77 -23.74
C ARG A 38 10.51 -11.75 -24.65
N ALA A 39 9.73 -10.91 -25.36
CA ALA A 39 10.25 -9.88 -26.25
C ALA A 39 11.02 -8.79 -25.48
N VAL A 40 10.51 -8.39 -24.31
CA VAL A 40 11.16 -7.47 -23.37
C VAL A 40 12.42 -8.11 -22.75
N ALA A 41 12.31 -9.34 -22.23
CA ALA A 41 13.41 -10.05 -21.58
C ALA A 41 14.64 -10.26 -22.48
N ARG A 42 14.43 -10.49 -23.79
CA ARG A 42 15.51 -10.62 -24.79
C ARG A 42 16.31 -9.34 -25.00
N ARG A 43 15.71 -8.19 -24.72
CA ARG A 43 16.28 -6.84 -24.92
C ARG A 43 16.94 -6.28 -23.67
N MET A 44 16.65 -6.85 -22.50
CA MET A 44 17.32 -6.50 -21.25
C MET A 44 18.81 -6.87 -21.29
N ARG A 45 19.66 -5.97 -20.81
CA ARG A 45 21.12 -6.12 -20.79
C ARG A 45 21.61 -6.18 -19.35
N PRO A 46 22.46 -7.16 -18.99
CA PRO A 46 23.08 -7.20 -17.68
C PRO A 46 24.17 -6.12 -17.57
N VAL A 47 24.18 -5.39 -16.47
CA VAL A 47 25.19 -4.40 -16.11
C VAL A 47 25.71 -4.75 -14.72
N GLY A 48 27.02 -5.03 -14.62
CA GLY A 48 27.66 -5.29 -13.33
C GLY A 48 27.94 -3.99 -12.58
N LEU A 49 27.66 -3.97 -11.29
CA LEU A 49 28.03 -2.90 -10.35
C LEU A 49 28.92 -3.51 -9.27
N LYS A 50 30.16 -3.04 -9.16
CA LYS A 50 31.07 -3.53 -8.11
C LYS A 50 30.70 -2.97 -6.75
N GLY A 51 30.98 -3.74 -5.70
CA GLY A 51 30.86 -3.25 -4.34
C GLY A 51 31.69 -1.98 -4.15
N ARG A 52 31.10 -0.98 -3.48
CA ARG A 52 31.62 0.37 -3.23
C ARG A 52 31.67 1.30 -4.45
N ASP A 53 31.26 0.84 -5.62
CA ASP A 53 31.08 1.71 -6.78
C ASP A 53 29.68 2.35 -6.78
N THR A 54 29.54 3.45 -7.52
CA THR A 54 28.24 4.12 -7.72
C THR A 54 27.92 4.21 -9.21
N LEU A 55 26.75 3.72 -9.58
CA LEU A 55 26.16 3.91 -10.90
C LEU A 55 25.15 5.06 -10.87
N ARG A 56 25.30 6.04 -11.75
CA ARG A 56 24.32 7.12 -11.92
C ARG A 56 23.41 6.82 -13.10
N LEU A 57 22.11 6.74 -12.83
CA LEU A 57 21.07 6.48 -13.81
C LEU A 57 20.41 7.81 -14.22
N GLY A 58 20.01 7.92 -15.49
CA GLY A 58 19.34 9.11 -16.04
C GLY A 58 20.25 10.19 -16.64
N ALA A 59 21.58 10.13 -16.45
CA ALA A 59 22.50 11.12 -17.00
C ALA A 59 22.83 10.94 -18.50
N GLN A 60 22.71 9.71 -19.04
CA GLN A 60 23.04 9.39 -20.45
C GLN A 60 21.84 9.05 -21.33
N GLY A 61 20.62 9.10 -20.80
CA GLY A 61 19.42 9.03 -21.63
C GLY A 61 19.13 7.69 -22.32
N SER A 62 19.87 6.61 -22.04
CA SER A 62 19.62 5.27 -22.61
C SER A 62 18.59 4.47 -21.82
N ASP A 63 18.71 4.45 -20.49
CA ASP A 63 17.99 3.47 -19.67
C ASP A 63 16.57 3.95 -19.35
N ALA A 64 15.59 3.10 -19.62
CA ALA A 64 14.18 3.33 -19.32
C ALA A 64 13.71 2.53 -18.11
N VAL A 65 14.22 1.31 -17.94
CA VAL A 65 13.81 0.38 -16.88
C VAL A 65 15.06 -0.33 -16.36
N VAL A 66 15.18 -0.44 -15.04
CA VAL A 66 16.33 -1.09 -14.38
C VAL A 66 15.82 -2.00 -13.27
N PHE A 67 16.21 -3.26 -13.28
CA PHE A 67 15.94 -4.21 -12.19
C PHE A 67 17.22 -4.56 -11.45
N LEU A 68 17.15 -4.77 -10.14
CA LEU A 68 18.22 -5.42 -9.40
C LEU A 68 18.08 -6.93 -9.57
N ALA A 69 18.97 -7.58 -10.31
CA ALA A 69 18.91 -9.04 -10.50
C ALA A 69 19.55 -9.80 -9.33
N SER A 70 20.65 -9.28 -8.78
CA SER A 70 21.35 -9.88 -7.65
C SER A 70 22.25 -8.87 -6.93
N GLY A 71 22.67 -9.22 -5.71
CA GLY A 71 23.49 -8.36 -4.86
C GLY A 71 22.66 -7.40 -4.01
N GLN A 72 23.34 -6.47 -3.35
CA GLN A 72 22.73 -5.45 -2.52
C GLN A 72 23.17 -4.07 -2.99
N VAL A 73 22.20 -3.18 -3.18
CA VAL A 73 22.45 -1.79 -3.56
C VAL A 73 21.66 -0.85 -2.65
N GLU A 74 22.20 0.35 -2.48
CA GLU A 74 21.47 1.47 -1.90
C GLU A 74 21.14 2.47 -3.02
N GLN A 75 19.85 2.66 -3.24
CA GLN A 75 19.32 3.62 -4.21
C GLN A 75 19.11 4.95 -3.51
N SER A 76 19.64 6.02 -4.08
CA SER A 76 19.38 7.40 -3.65
C SER A 76 18.79 8.21 -4.80
N MET A 77 17.69 8.90 -4.54
CA MET A 77 17.10 9.90 -5.43
C MET A 77 17.51 11.29 -4.96
N ALA A 78 18.12 12.08 -5.84
CA ALA A 78 18.51 13.46 -5.57
C ALA A 78 17.83 14.44 -6.53
N ASP A 79 17.59 15.66 -6.06
CA ASP A 79 17.10 16.77 -6.90
C ASP A 79 18.22 17.38 -7.77
N GLY A 80 17.87 18.42 -8.55
CA GLY A 80 18.81 19.10 -9.44
C GLY A 80 19.94 19.85 -8.73
N SER A 81 19.83 20.07 -7.42
CA SER A 81 20.88 20.65 -6.57
C SER A 81 21.83 19.60 -5.99
N GLY A 82 21.48 18.30 -6.11
CA GLY A 82 22.22 17.19 -5.53
C GLY A 82 21.79 16.84 -4.10
N LYS A 83 20.72 17.46 -3.57
CA LYS A 83 20.16 17.10 -2.26
C LYS A 83 19.47 15.73 -2.40
N VAL A 84 19.88 14.77 -1.56
CA VAL A 84 19.22 13.46 -1.49
C VAL A 84 17.85 13.64 -0.83
N LEU A 85 16.81 13.28 -1.57
CA LEU A 85 15.42 13.37 -1.14
C LEU A 85 14.91 12.06 -0.55
N LEU A 86 15.42 10.93 -1.06
CA LEU A 86 14.94 9.61 -0.68
C LEU A 86 16.01 8.55 -0.86
N THR A 87 16.05 7.60 0.07
CA THR A 87 16.91 6.43 -0.01
C THR A 87 16.08 5.16 0.12
N ARG A 88 16.39 4.17 -0.72
CA ARG A 88 15.77 2.85 -0.79
C ARG A 88 16.87 1.78 -0.83
N ARG A 89 16.55 0.55 -0.43
CA ARG A 89 17.39 -0.62 -0.73
C ARG A 89 16.51 -1.66 -1.41
N PRO A 90 16.42 -1.63 -2.75
CA PRO A 90 15.61 -2.60 -3.47
C PRO A 90 16.14 -4.02 -3.21
N ALA A 91 15.23 -4.98 -3.10
CA ALA A 91 15.56 -6.39 -3.04
C ALA A 91 15.83 -6.97 -4.44
N PRO A 92 16.59 -8.08 -4.56
CA PRO A 92 16.73 -8.77 -5.82
C PRO A 92 15.38 -9.16 -6.42
N GLY A 93 15.17 -8.83 -7.69
CA GLY A 93 13.91 -8.94 -8.42
C GLY A 93 13.13 -7.64 -8.53
N GLU A 94 13.43 -6.62 -7.70
CA GLU A 94 12.67 -5.37 -7.70
C GLU A 94 13.11 -4.40 -8.79
N LEU A 95 12.13 -3.61 -9.24
CA LEU A 95 12.31 -2.51 -10.15
C LEU A 95 12.93 -1.31 -9.41
N VAL A 96 14.00 -0.76 -9.97
CA VAL A 96 14.55 0.54 -9.58
C VAL A 96 13.72 1.61 -10.29
N VAL A 97 12.93 2.36 -9.52
CA VAL A 97 12.10 3.44 -10.06
C VAL A 97 12.99 4.61 -10.52
N LEU A 98 12.78 5.05 -11.76
CA LEU A 98 13.55 6.11 -12.42
C LEU A 98 12.69 7.36 -12.65
N PRO A 99 13.33 8.53 -12.77
CA PRO A 99 12.62 9.77 -13.07
C PRO A 99 11.83 9.71 -14.37
N ALA A 100 10.55 10.06 -14.31
CA ALA A 100 9.76 10.29 -15.51
C ALA A 100 10.28 11.55 -16.23
N ARG A 101 10.74 11.41 -17.48
CA ARG A 101 11.37 12.50 -18.26
C ARG A 101 10.45 13.70 -18.58
N ARG A 102 9.20 13.66 -18.15
CA ARG A 102 8.21 14.72 -18.35
C ARG A 102 8.33 15.85 -17.33
N THR A 103 9.10 15.66 -16.24
CA THR A 103 9.31 16.71 -15.23
C THR A 103 10.38 17.71 -15.70
N ARG A 104 10.11 19.01 -15.51
CA ARG A 104 11.12 20.08 -15.72
C ARG A 104 12.28 19.97 -14.74
N ASP A 105 12.03 19.35 -13.60
CA ASP A 105 13.00 19.12 -12.55
C ASP A 105 13.95 17.98 -12.92
N ARG A 106 15.25 18.22 -12.75
CA ARG A 106 16.30 17.23 -13.01
C ARG A 106 16.52 16.38 -11.78
N TYR A 107 15.84 15.24 -11.70
CA TYR A 107 16.14 14.23 -10.69
C TYR A 107 17.24 13.28 -11.16
N VAL A 108 18.08 12.82 -10.24
CA VAL A 108 19.14 11.85 -10.50
C VAL A 108 18.98 10.67 -9.55
N THR A 109 18.88 9.46 -10.11
CA THR A 109 18.92 8.23 -9.33
C THR A 109 20.35 7.68 -9.33
N SER A 110 20.90 7.43 -8.16
CA SER A 110 22.20 6.76 -8.00
C SER A 110 22.03 5.44 -7.29
N LEU A 111 22.77 4.42 -7.72
CA LEU A 111 22.86 3.11 -7.08
C LEU A 111 24.27 2.92 -6.54
N TYR A 112 24.41 2.85 -5.22
CA TYR A 112 25.65 2.51 -4.55
C TYR A 112 25.70 1.01 -4.28
N GLY A 113 26.73 0.32 -4.76
CA GLY A 113 26.91 -1.12 -4.54
C GLY A 113 27.34 -1.40 -3.11
N MET A 114 26.48 -2.02 -2.29
CA MET A 114 26.87 -2.52 -0.97
C MET A 114 27.70 -3.81 -1.13
N THR A 115 27.33 -4.62 -2.12
CA THR A 115 28.07 -5.80 -2.60
C THR A 115 28.25 -5.69 -4.11
N ASP A 116 29.00 -6.64 -4.70
CA ASP A 116 28.90 -6.87 -6.14
C ASP A 116 27.44 -7.19 -6.48
N ALA A 117 26.92 -6.51 -7.50
CA ALA A 117 25.53 -6.56 -7.91
C ALA A 117 25.42 -6.67 -9.43
N VAL A 118 24.32 -7.26 -9.89
CA VAL A 118 23.98 -7.32 -11.31
C VAL A 118 22.64 -6.61 -11.50
N LEU A 119 22.64 -5.62 -12.38
CA LEU A 119 21.45 -4.92 -12.81
C LEU A 119 21.01 -5.45 -14.16
N LEU A 120 19.71 -5.43 -14.44
CA LEU A 120 19.17 -5.66 -15.77
C LEU A 120 18.57 -4.35 -16.27
N THR A 121 19.21 -3.78 -17.28
CA THR A 121 18.82 -2.49 -17.87
C THR A 121 18.11 -2.71 -19.20
N LEU A 122 17.05 -1.97 -19.45
CA LEU A 122 16.35 -1.93 -20.73
C LEU A 122 16.28 -0.49 -21.19
N ASP A 123 16.75 -0.25 -22.41
CA ASP A 123 16.69 1.06 -23.02
C ASP A 123 15.29 1.37 -23.57
N ARG A 124 15.06 2.65 -23.88
CA ARG A 124 13.73 3.11 -24.34
C ARG A 124 13.29 2.41 -25.62
N ASP A 125 14.18 2.30 -26.60
CA ASP A 125 13.85 1.72 -27.90
C ASP A 125 13.52 0.23 -27.73
N GLY A 126 14.30 -0.48 -26.91
CA GLY A 126 14.03 -1.86 -26.58
C GLY A 126 12.73 -2.07 -25.79
N LEU A 127 12.37 -1.14 -24.90
CA LEU A 127 11.08 -1.16 -24.21
C LEU A 127 9.92 -0.98 -25.21
N LEU A 128 9.99 0.03 -26.08
CA LEU A 128 8.93 0.32 -27.06
C LEU A 128 8.72 -0.84 -28.04
N GLU A 129 9.80 -1.38 -28.60
CA GLU A 129 9.73 -2.53 -29.49
C GLU A 129 9.24 -3.80 -28.80
N GLY A 130 9.64 -4.01 -27.53
CA GLY A 130 9.30 -5.20 -26.77
C GLY A 130 7.84 -5.26 -26.34
N LEU A 131 7.26 -4.10 -26.01
CA LEU A 131 5.90 -4.00 -25.49
C LEU A 131 4.82 -3.95 -26.57
N GLY A 132 5.10 -3.39 -27.76
CA GLY A 132 4.11 -3.27 -28.83
C GLY A 132 2.82 -2.58 -28.37
N PRO A 133 1.65 -3.26 -28.32
CA PRO A 133 0.39 -2.65 -27.89
C PRO A 133 0.35 -2.26 -26.41
N ASP A 134 1.20 -2.84 -25.55
CA ASP A 134 1.20 -2.59 -24.09
C ASP A 134 1.96 -1.32 -23.67
N VAL A 135 2.57 -0.59 -24.62
CA VAL A 135 3.44 0.57 -24.33
C VAL A 135 2.75 1.61 -23.46
N GLU A 136 1.51 1.99 -23.78
CA GLU A 136 0.79 3.05 -23.06
C GLU A 136 0.48 2.64 -21.61
N ARG A 137 0.04 1.39 -21.42
CA ARG A 137 -0.28 0.84 -20.10
C ARG A 137 0.95 0.79 -19.19
N VAL A 138 2.08 0.29 -19.72
CA VAL A 138 3.34 0.22 -18.96
C VAL A 138 3.89 1.63 -18.68
N ALA A 139 3.82 2.54 -19.66
CA ALA A 139 4.27 3.92 -19.45
C ALA A 139 3.46 4.62 -18.33
N LEU A 140 2.13 4.42 -18.30
CA LEU A 140 1.28 4.96 -17.24
C LEU A 140 1.65 4.36 -15.86
N ALA A 141 1.92 3.06 -15.79
CA ALA A 141 2.35 2.42 -14.55
C ALA A 141 3.72 2.92 -14.05
N LEU A 142 4.67 3.14 -14.95
CA LEU A 142 5.97 3.72 -14.62
C LEU A 142 5.87 5.18 -14.15
N ASP A 143 5.04 6.00 -14.82
CA ASP A 143 4.77 7.39 -14.41
C ASP A 143 4.14 7.40 -13.00
N LYS A 144 3.21 6.49 -12.72
CA LYS A 144 2.56 6.33 -11.41
C LYS A 144 3.52 5.92 -10.30
N LEU A 145 4.41 4.96 -10.56
CA LEU A 145 5.47 4.59 -9.61
C LEU A 145 6.38 5.78 -9.29
N TRP A 146 6.71 6.58 -10.31
CA TRP A 146 7.51 7.79 -10.11
C TRP A 146 6.79 8.82 -9.23
N GLU A 147 5.49 9.04 -9.43
CA GLU A 147 4.69 9.91 -8.55
C GLU A 147 4.63 9.40 -7.10
N GLN A 148 4.63 8.08 -6.91
CA GLN A 148 4.70 7.46 -5.57
C GLN A 148 6.07 7.72 -4.90
N GLU A 149 7.19 7.68 -5.64
CA GLU A 149 8.52 8.03 -5.11
C GLU A 149 8.59 9.51 -4.68
N LEU A 150 8.06 10.42 -5.50
CA LEU A 150 7.97 11.85 -5.14
C LEU A 150 7.11 12.06 -3.90
N SER A 151 5.98 11.36 -3.81
CA SER A 151 5.11 11.41 -2.63
C SER A 151 5.79 10.87 -1.38
N ALA A 152 6.62 9.83 -1.52
CA ALA A 152 7.38 9.27 -0.42
C ALA A 152 8.52 10.19 0.05
N ALA A 153 9.21 10.86 -0.88
CA ALA A 153 10.19 11.89 -0.54
C ALA A 153 9.57 13.04 0.26
N ALA A 154 8.42 13.56 -0.21
CA ALA A 154 7.69 14.60 0.50
C ALA A 154 7.22 14.16 1.90
N ALA A 155 6.78 12.90 2.04
CA ALA A 155 6.38 12.35 3.33
C ALA A 155 7.57 12.20 4.31
N ALA A 156 8.74 11.79 3.80
CA ALA A 156 9.95 11.66 4.61
C ALA A 156 10.43 13.01 5.17
N GLU A 157 10.27 14.11 4.42
CA GLU A 157 10.56 15.46 4.90
C GLU A 157 9.51 15.98 5.90
N ALA A 158 8.23 15.64 5.71
CA ALA A 158 7.11 16.20 6.46
C ALA A 158 6.83 15.54 7.82
N GLN A 159 7.42 14.38 8.12
CA GLN A 159 7.18 13.64 9.37
C GLN A 159 8.25 13.99 10.44
N PRO A 160 8.02 14.96 11.35
CA PRO A 160 8.79 15.02 12.58
C PRO A 160 8.52 13.75 13.40
N ALA A 161 9.54 13.22 14.08
CA ALA A 161 9.34 12.11 15.01
C ALA A 161 8.32 12.52 16.09
N SER A 162 7.24 11.76 16.24
CA SER A 162 6.27 11.97 17.32
C SER A 162 6.77 11.26 18.57
N VAL A 163 6.76 11.97 19.70
CA VAL A 163 7.11 11.39 21.02
C VAL A 163 5.92 10.63 21.63
N ALA A 164 4.70 10.87 21.14
CA ALA A 164 3.49 10.17 21.57
C ALA A 164 3.18 8.99 20.64
N GLY A 165 2.78 7.85 21.21
CA GLY A 165 2.31 6.71 20.45
C GLY A 165 1.03 7.03 19.65
N ALA A 166 0.91 6.46 18.45
CA ALA A 166 -0.27 6.54 17.63
C ALA A 166 -1.35 5.56 18.10
N PRO A 167 -2.58 6.00 18.42
CA PRO A 167 -3.70 5.08 18.60
C PRO A 167 -4.01 4.31 17.32
N ILE A 168 -4.43 3.07 17.51
CA ILE A 168 -4.79 2.09 16.50
C ILE A 168 -6.32 2.00 16.41
N VAL A 169 -6.83 2.15 15.19
CA VAL A 169 -8.25 2.03 14.85
C VAL A 169 -8.43 0.83 13.94
N ALA A 170 -9.03 -0.24 14.45
CA ALA A 170 -9.29 -1.45 13.69
C ALA A 170 -10.67 -1.37 13.01
N PHE A 171 -10.75 -1.74 11.73
CA PHE A 171 -11.98 -1.86 10.97
C PHE A 171 -12.27 -3.34 10.72
N PHE A 172 -13.48 -3.78 11.09
CA PHE A 172 -13.89 -5.18 10.99
C PHE A 172 -15.35 -5.30 10.58
N SER A 173 -15.70 -6.41 9.92
CA SER A 173 -17.08 -6.86 9.80
C SER A 173 -17.18 -8.37 9.96
N ALA A 174 -18.29 -8.84 10.54
CA ALA A 174 -18.59 -10.26 10.60
C ALA A 174 -19.04 -10.83 9.23
N LYS A 175 -19.27 -9.97 8.23
CA LYS A 175 -19.70 -10.37 6.88
C LYS A 175 -18.81 -9.76 5.80
N GLY A 176 -18.40 -10.61 4.84
CA GLY A 176 -17.66 -10.19 3.65
C GLY A 176 -18.53 -9.31 2.73
N GLY A 177 -17.91 -8.31 2.09
CA GLY A 177 -18.65 -7.38 1.23
C GLY A 177 -19.45 -6.31 1.99
N SER A 178 -19.28 -6.17 3.31
CA SER A 178 -19.94 -5.11 4.10
C SER A 178 -19.40 -3.70 3.84
N GLY A 179 -18.34 -3.55 3.03
CA GLY A 179 -17.71 -2.26 2.70
C GLY A 179 -16.64 -1.79 3.68
N VAL A 180 -16.00 -2.71 4.40
CA VAL A 180 -14.95 -2.42 5.39
C VAL A 180 -13.79 -1.64 4.75
N THR A 181 -13.15 -2.20 3.73
CA THR A 181 -12.04 -1.56 3.00
C THR A 181 -12.41 -0.18 2.47
N THR A 182 -13.61 -0.05 1.87
CA THR A 182 -14.11 1.24 1.36
C THR A 182 -14.23 2.28 2.47
N LEU A 183 -14.78 1.92 3.63
CA LEU A 183 -14.92 2.85 4.75
C LEU A 183 -13.57 3.13 5.42
N ALA A 184 -12.71 2.12 5.61
CA ALA A 184 -11.40 2.27 6.21
C ALA A 184 -10.53 3.24 5.41
N ILE A 185 -10.43 3.06 4.09
CA ILE A 185 -9.59 3.88 3.22
C ILE A 185 -10.09 5.33 3.09
N ASN A 186 -11.40 5.52 2.96
CA ASN A 186 -11.99 6.85 2.88
C ASN A 186 -11.93 7.58 4.23
N THR A 187 -12.04 6.86 5.34
CA THR A 187 -11.87 7.43 6.69
C THR A 187 -10.41 7.81 6.95
N ALA A 188 -9.45 6.96 6.56
CA ALA A 188 -8.03 7.27 6.64
C ALA A 188 -7.68 8.53 5.83
N ALA A 189 -8.22 8.67 4.61
CA ALA A 189 -8.06 9.88 3.81
C ALA A 189 -8.73 11.11 4.44
N ALA A 190 -9.91 10.95 5.05
CA ALA A 190 -10.58 12.04 5.78
C ALA A 190 -9.76 12.50 7.00
N LEU A 191 -9.16 11.57 7.75
CA LEU A 191 -8.25 11.85 8.86
C LEU A 191 -6.96 12.51 8.36
N ALA A 192 -6.42 12.09 7.21
CA ALA A 192 -5.22 12.69 6.62
C ALA A 192 -5.39 14.15 6.20
N ARG A 193 -6.63 14.62 5.95
CA ARG A 193 -6.89 16.07 5.77
C ARG A 193 -6.62 16.87 7.04
N LYS A 194 -6.73 16.26 8.22
CA LYS A 194 -6.45 16.87 9.53
C LYS A 194 -5.00 16.64 9.95
N PHE A 195 -4.50 15.42 9.74
CA PHE A 195 -3.15 14.99 10.10
C PHE A 195 -2.39 14.57 8.85
N PRO A 196 -2.03 15.52 7.95
CA PRO A 196 -1.38 15.19 6.69
C PRO A 196 -0.06 14.49 6.94
N ARG A 197 0.20 13.41 6.21
CA ARG A 197 1.40 12.55 6.31
C ARG A 197 1.58 11.87 7.67
N GLN A 198 0.56 11.87 8.52
CA GLN A 198 0.60 11.24 9.85
C GLN A 198 -0.53 10.21 10.06
N VAL A 199 -1.17 9.76 8.98
CA VAL A 199 -2.16 8.68 9.02
C VAL A 199 -1.65 7.54 8.16
N LEU A 200 -1.58 6.35 8.75
CA LEU A 200 -1.20 5.12 8.06
C LEU A 200 -2.38 4.15 8.03
N LEU A 201 -2.78 3.71 6.85
CA LEU A 201 -3.67 2.57 6.65
C LEU A 201 -2.83 1.30 6.48
N ILE A 202 -3.03 0.30 7.34
CA ILE A 202 -2.45 -1.04 7.18
C ILE A 202 -3.55 -1.97 6.66
N ASP A 203 -3.31 -2.64 5.54
CA ASP A 203 -4.26 -3.58 4.93
C ASP A 203 -3.94 -5.01 5.37
N LEU A 204 -4.76 -5.54 6.27
CA LEU A 204 -4.71 -6.92 6.75
C LEU A 204 -5.99 -7.69 6.38
N SER A 205 -6.72 -7.24 5.35
CA SER A 205 -7.87 -7.97 4.78
C SER A 205 -7.39 -9.15 3.92
N ALA A 206 -6.58 -10.03 4.52
CA ALA A 206 -5.96 -11.16 3.87
C ALA A 206 -6.97 -12.28 3.55
N PRO A 207 -6.72 -13.10 2.50
CA PRO A 207 -5.55 -13.09 1.61
C PRO A 207 -5.65 -12.10 0.43
N PHE A 208 -6.79 -11.42 0.25
CA PHE A 208 -7.05 -10.51 -0.87
C PHE A 208 -7.29 -9.07 -0.39
N GLY A 209 -6.21 -8.43 0.07
CA GLY A 209 -6.21 -7.00 0.42
C GLY A 209 -6.27 -6.13 -0.83
N HIS A 210 -7.14 -5.13 -0.85
CA HIS A 210 -7.38 -4.27 -2.01
C HIS A 210 -7.19 -2.77 -1.71
N ALA A 211 -6.64 -2.40 -0.54
CA ALA A 211 -6.51 -0.99 -0.17
C ALA A 211 -5.63 -0.21 -1.15
N ALA A 212 -4.49 -0.77 -1.58
CA ALA A 212 -3.62 -0.11 -2.56
C ALA A 212 -4.34 0.10 -3.90
N LEU A 213 -5.08 -0.90 -4.38
CA LEU A 213 -5.90 -0.81 -5.59
C LEU A 213 -6.95 0.29 -5.48
N PHE A 214 -7.69 0.35 -4.36
CA PHE A 214 -8.74 1.35 -4.14
C PHE A 214 -8.19 2.77 -3.99
N ALA A 215 -6.95 2.92 -3.50
CA ALA A 215 -6.25 4.20 -3.46
C ALA A 215 -5.56 4.57 -4.78
N ASP A 216 -5.74 3.77 -5.84
CA ASP A 216 -5.02 3.92 -7.08
C ASP A 216 -3.50 4.01 -6.84
N LEU A 217 -2.94 3.00 -6.17
CA LEU A 217 -1.52 2.87 -5.88
C LEU A 217 -0.98 1.55 -6.42
N ILE A 218 0.24 1.55 -6.93
CA ILE A 218 0.92 0.31 -7.30
C ILE A 218 1.68 -0.18 -6.07
N ALA A 219 1.33 -1.37 -5.59
CA ALA A 219 2.02 -2.00 -4.47
C ALA A 219 3.32 -2.65 -4.96
N THR A 220 4.45 -2.14 -4.49
CA THR A 220 5.79 -2.68 -4.77
C THR A 220 6.42 -3.38 -3.57
N GLY A 221 5.81 -3.22 -2.38
CA GLY A 221 6.24 -3.81 -1.12
C GLY A 221 5.04 -4.04 -0.18
N SER A 222 5.28 -4.76 0.90
CA SER A 222 4.26 -5.24 1.85
C SER A 222 4.89 -5.66 3.18
N ILE A 223 4.07 -5.87 4.21
CA ILE A 223 4.52 -6.46 5.47
C ILE A 223 5.21 -7.82 5.25
N ALA A 224 4.63 -8.66 4.39
CA ALA A 224 5.15 -9.99 4.09
C ALA A 224 6.48 -9.96 3.30
N SER A 225 6.73 -8.95 2.46
CA SER A 225 8.05 -8.78 1.81
C SER A 225 9.08 -8.24 2.80
N ALA A 226 8.70 -7.27 3.64
CA ALA A 226 9.59 -6.69 4.64
C ALA A 226 10.09 -7.72 5.67
N SER A 227 9.28 -8.75 5.98
CA SER A 227 9.67 -9.83 6.90
C SER A 227 10.91 -10.64 6.43
N LYS A 228 11.20 -10.62 5.12
CA LYS A 228 12.34 -11.30 4.50
C LYS A 228 13.65 -10.51 4.66
N ALA A 229 13.58 -9.24 5.09
CA ALA A 229 14.75 -8.41 5.33
C ALA A 229 15.54 -8.89 6.55
N ALA A 230 16.85 -8.61 6.56
CA ALA A 230 17.67 -8.83 7.74
C ALA A 230 17.12 -8.05 8.95
N HIS A 231 17.27 -8.61 10.16
CA HIS A 231 16.63 -8.06 11.36
C HIS A 231 16.93 -6.56 11.59
N GLY A 232 18.18 -6.13 11.39
CA GLY A 232 18.59 -4.72 11.53
C GLY A 232 18.11 -3.78 10.43
N ASP A 233 17.56 -4.31 9.33
CA ASP A 233 17.08 -3.53 8.19
C ASP A 233 15.54 -3.49 8.08
N PHE A 234 14.82 -4.34 8.81
CA PHE A 234 13.36 -4.49 8.75
C PHE A 234 12.63 -3.16 8.81
N ASP A 235 12.89 -2.36 9.85
CA ASP A 235 12.30 -1.04 10.06
C ASP A 235 12.45 -0.11 8.85
N ARG A 236 13.62 -0.13 8.23
CA ARG A 236 13.94 0.71 7.07
C ARG A 236 13.23 0.20 5.82
N VAL A 237 13.18 -1.11 5.62
CA VAL A 237 12.47 -1.75 4.49
C VAL A 237 10.97 -1.56 4.61
N LEU A 238 10.39 -1.87 5.77
CA LEU A 238 8.96 -1.69 6.06
C LEU A 238 8.50 -0.25 5.80
N ARG A 239 9.29 0.74 6.21
CA ARG A 239 8.99 2.16 5.94
C ARG A 239 9.12 2.52 4.45
N GLY A 240 10.01 1.86 3.73
CA GLY A 240 10.12 1.97 2.27
C GLY A 240 8.89 1.42 1.55
N ASP A 241 8.26 0.39 2.11
CA ASP A 241 7.07 -0.28 1.59
C ASP A 241 5.76 0.50 1.84
N ILE A 242 5.80 1.61 2.58
CA ILE A 242 4.64 2.49 2.78
C ILE A 242 4.39 3.32 1.51
N LEU A 243 3.27 3.04 0.86
CA LEU A 243 2.79 3.74 -0.33
C LEU A 243 2.14 5.06 0.09
N ASN A 244 2.69 6.18 -0.35
CA ASN A 244 2.20 7.51 0.04
C ASN A 244 1.17 8.02 -0.97
N HIS A 245 -0.05 8.27 -0.52
CA HIS A 245 -1.15 8.73 -1.36
C HIS A 245 -1.25 10.26 -1.41
N LYS A 246 -1.83 10.80 -2.49
CA LYS A 246 -2.06 12.25 -2.69
C LYS A 246 -2.98 12.90 -1.64
N SER A 247 -3.80 12.11 -0.94
CA SER A 247 -4.61 12.59 0.20
C SER A 247 -3.79 12.92 1.45
N GLY A 248 -2.52 12.53 1.49
CA GLY A 248 -1.65 12.67 2.65
C GLY A 248 -1.64 11.44 3.57
N MET A 249 -2.41 10.38 3.31
CA MET A 249 -2.27 9.13 4.06
C MET A 249 -1.15 8.24 3.46
N GLY A 250 -0.57 7.37 4.29
CA GLY A 250 0.20 6.21 3.85
C GLY A 250 -0.68 4.97 3.78
N VAL A 251 -0.33 4.03 2.91
CA VAL A 251 -0.95 2.70 2.79
C VAL A 251 0.15 1.65 2.86
N LEU A 252 0.01 0.68 3.75
CA LEU A 252 0.93 -0.45 3.91
C LEU A 252 0.18 -1.76 3.63
N PRO A 253 0.40 -2.38 2.46
CA PRO A 253 -0.17 -3.68 2.13
C PRO A 253 0.33 -4.78 3.07
N GLY A 254 -0.54 -5.71 3.45
CA GLY A 254 -0.15 -6.91 4.21
C GLY A 254 0.65 -7.88 3.34
N THR A 255 0.13 -8.22 2.18
CA THR A 255 0.76 -9.14 1.21
C THR A 255 0.70 -8.53 -0.20
N LEU A 256 1.63 -8.95 -1.08
CA LEU A 256 1.52 -8.69 -2.51
C LEU A 256 0.82 -9.84 -3.24
N ARG A 257 0.92 -11.06 -2.68
CA ARG A 257 0.34 -12.26 -3.26
C ARG A 257 -0.39 -13.10 -2.21
N PRO A 258 -1.46 -13.83 -2.58
CA PRO A 258 -2.26 -14.60 -1.63
C PRO A 258 -1.46 -15.66 -0.86
N GLU A 259 -0.51 -16.32 -1.51
CA GLU A 259 0.33 -17.37 -0.89
C GLU A 259 1.27 -16.85 0.20
N GLU A 260 1.41 -15.53 0.36
CA GLU A 260 2.23 -14.90 1.39
C GLU A 260 1.47 -14.71 2.72
N VAL A 261 0.18 -15.06 2.78
CA VAL A 261 -0.67 -14.85 3.96
C VAL A 261 -0.12 -15.53 5.22
N ASP A 262 0.50 -16.70 5.08
CA ASP A 262 1.08 -17.44 6.22
C ASP A 262 2.28 -16.71 6.86
N LEU A 263 2.85 -15.71 6.18
CA LEU A 263 3.89 -14.86 6.76
C LEU A 263 3.31 -13.82 7.75
N LEU A 264 2.00 -13.55 7.72
CA LEU A 264 1.33 -12.57 8.58
C LEU A 264 1.02 -13.16 9.97
N THR A 265 2.05 -13.38 10.77
CA THR A 265 1.91 -13.85 12.15
C THR A 265 1.58 -12.72 13.12
N GLY A 266 1.11 -13.09 14.32
CA GLY A 266 0.88 -12.12 15.39
C GLY A 266 2.16 -11.39 15.82
N GLU A 267 3.29 -12.11 15.89
CA GLU A 267 4.61 -11.55 16.23
C GLU A 267 5.06 -10.51 15.19
N LEU A 268 4.99 -10.86 13.89
CA LEU A 268 5.34 -9.93 12.82
C LEU A 268 4.45 -8.69 12.88
N THR A 269 3.15 -8.87 13.10
CA THR A 269 2.20 -7.75 13.19
C THR A 269 2.51 -6.83 14.36
N GLY A 270 2.82 -7.37 15.54
CA GLY A 270 3.27 -6.58 16.69
C GLY A 270 4.51 -5.74 16.37
N ARG A 271 5.51 -6.38 15.74
CA ARG A 271 6.75 -5.71 15.31
C ARG A 271 6.49 -4.59 14.28
N VAL A 272 5.59 -4.81 13.33
CA VAL A 272 5.17 -3.79 12.35
C VAL A 272 4.57 -2.58 13.07
N LEU A 273 3.62 -2.81 13.98
CA LEU A 273 2.97 -1.74 14.73
C LEU A 273 4.00 -0.92 15.53
N ASP A 274 4.95 -1.58 16.19
CA ASP A 274 6.03 -0.90 16.93
C ASP A 274 6.94 -0.06 16.02
N ALA A 275 7.24 -0.54 14.82
CA ALA A 275 8.10 0.16 13.86
C ALA A 275 7.45 1.43 13.28
N VAL A 276 6.11 1.51 13.24
CA VAL A 276 5.37 2.63 12.64
C VAL A 276 4.72 3.59 13.64
N VAL A 277 4.43 3.14 14.86
CA VAL A 277 3.67 3.91 15.88
C VAL A 277 4.30 5.26 16.24
N SER A 278 5.63 5.38 16.19
CA SER A 278 6.36 6.61 16.56
C SER A 278 6.30 7.74 15.52
N ARG A 279 5.78 7.46 14.31
CA ARG A 279 5.76 8.41 13.19
C ARG A 279 4.35 8.75 12.72
N GLN A 280 3.35 8.10 13.30
CA GLN A 280 1.96 8.33 12.96
C GLN A 280 1.27 9.08 14.09
N ARG A 281 0.23 9.83 13.73
CA ARG A 281 -0.75 10.36 14.66
C ARG A 281 -1.88 9.37 14.87
N ILE A 282 -2.24 8.59 13.83
CA ILE A 282 -3.29 7.57 13.85
C ILE A 282 -2.89 6.43 12.92
N ILE A 283 -3.07 5.19 13.37
CA ILE A 283 -2.97 3.99 12.52
C ILE A 283 -4.38 3.45 12.31
N VAL A 284 -4.81 3.33 11.07
CA VAL A 284 -6.04 2.65 10.67
C VAL A 284 -5.65 1.27 10.17
N VAL A 285 -6.33 0.22 10.63
CA VAL A 285 -6.07 -1.15 10.17
C VAL A 285 -7.34 -1.72 9.58
N ASP A 286 -7.31 -2.10 8.31
CA ASP A 286 -8.39 -2.84 7.66
C ASP A 286 -8.20 -4.33 7.92
N LEU A 287 -9.07 -4.92 8.75
CA LEU A 287 -9.07 -6.37 9.01
C LEU A 287 -9.99 -7.14 8.07
N GLY A 288 -10.81 -6.44 7.28
CA GLY A 288 -11.89 -7.06 6.51
C GLY A 288 -12.82 -7.88 7.40
N THR A 289 -12.77 -9.20 7.25
CA THR A 289 -13.49 -10.18 8.08
C THR A 289 -12.56 -11.11 8.87
N SER A 290 -11.27 -10.81 8.89
CA SER A 290 -10.25 -11.69 9.47
C SER A 290 -10.29 -11.68 10.99
N LEU A 291 -10.14 -12.86 11.59
CA LEU A 291 -9.87 -13.08 13.02
C LEU A 291 -8.65 -14.00 13.19
N ALA A 292 -7.74 -14.00 12.20
CA ALA A 292 -6.47 -14.73 12.26
C ALA A 292 -5.45 -14.02 13.19
N GLU A 293 -4.28 -14.62 13.41
CA GLU A 293 -3.27 -14.12 14.35
C GLU A 293 -2.94 -12.63 14.18
N ALA A 294 -2.70 -12.17 12.95
CA ALA A 294 -2.43 -10.77 12.66
C ALA A 294 -3.58 -9.84 13.08
N ALA A 295 -4.82 -10.26 12.83
CA ALA A 295 -6.00 -9.49 13.22
C ALA A 295 -6.17 -9.46 14.74
N LEU A 296 -5.92 -10.58 15.43
CA LEU A 296 -5.97 -10.66 16.89
C LEU A 296 -4.93 -9.74 17.54
N ALA A 297 -3.68 -9.74 17.04
CA ALA A 297 -2.62 -8.87 17.52
C ALA A 297 -2.96 -7.37 17.39
N VAL A 298 -3.70 -7.00 16.34
CA VAL A 298 -4.21 -5.63 16.16
C VAL A 298 -5.33 -5.34 17.15
N LEU A 299 -6.30 -6.24 17.28
CA LEU A 299 -7.46 -6.08 18.16
C LEU A 299 -7.06 -5.93 19.63
N GLU A 300 -6.02 -6.64 20.08
CA GLU A 300 -5.46 -6.52 21.44
C GLU A 300 -4.89 -5.13 21.74
N ARG A 301 -4.40 -4.43 20.70
CA ARG A 301 -3.76 -3.10 20.82
C ARG A 301 -4.68 -1.96 20.43
N ALA A 302 -5.82 -2.24 19.79
CA ALA A 302 -6.72 -1.20 19.29
C ALA A 302 -7.38 -0.38 20.42
N GLU A 303 -7.26 0.94 20.32
CA GLU A 303 -8.00 1.88 21.15
C GLU A 303 -9.40 2.15 20.62
N CYS A 304 -9.66 1.87 19.34
CA CYS A 304 -10.98 1.95 18.74
C CYS A 304 -11.20 0.78 17.75
N LEU A 305 -12.35 0.12 17.86
CA LEU A 305 -12.82 -0.93 16.97
C LEU A 305 -14.08 -0.46 16.25
N VAL A 306 -13.97 -0.24 14.95
CA VAL A 306 -15.09 0.07 14.07
C VAL A 306 -15.66 -1.23 13.51
N VAL A 307 -16.90 -1.56 13.90
CA VAL A 307 -17.63 -2.72 13.38
C VAL A 307 -18.64 -2.28 12.34
N VAL A 308 -18.40 -2.66 11.08
CA VAL A 308 -19.27 -2.34 9.94
C VAL A 308 -20.34 -3.42 9.80
N VAL A 309 -21.61 -3.00 9.80
CA VAL A 309 -22.77 -3.89 9.74
C VAL A 309 -23.68 -3.49 8.58
N PRO A 310 -23.92 -4.36 7.58
CA PRO A 310 -24.95 -4.13 6.58
C PRO A 310 -26.35 -4.47 7.15
N PRO A 311 -27.44 -3.87 6.63
CA PRO A 311 -28.81 -4.08 7.14
C PRO A 311 -29.39 -5.43 6.71
N GLU A 312 -28.75 -6.52 7.10
CA GLU A 312 -29.13 -7.89 6.75
C GLU A 312 -29.21 -8.77 8.01
N ILE A 313 -30.23 -9.63 8.09
CA ILE A 313 -30.48 -10.49 9.27
C ILE A 313 -29.28 -11.38 9.60
N ALA A 314 -28.69 -12.02 8.58
CA ALA A 314 -27.52 -12.86 8.76
C ALA A 314 -26.32 -12.06 9.28
N ALA A 315 -26.03 -10.91 8.67
CA ALA A 315 -24.92 -10.06 9.05
C ALA A 315 -25.04 -9.52 10.48
N MET A 316 -26.24 -9.16 10.92
CA MET A 316 -26.48 -8.76 12.31
C MET A 316 -26.32 -9.91 13.30
N THR A 317 -26.76 -11.11 12.93
CA THR A 317 -26.60 -12.29 13.80
C THR A 317 -25.13 -12.57 14.03
N ASP A 318 -24.32 -12.49 12.98
CA ASP A 318 -22.88 -12.70 13.06
C ASP A 318 -22.18 -11.52 13.73
N ALA A 319 -22.62 -10.28 13.51
CA ALA A 319 -22.12 -9.11 14.22
C ALA A 319 -22.38 -9.22 15.74
N ARG A 320 -23.57 -9.66 16.16
CA ARG A 320 -23.87 -9.90 17.58
C ARG A 320 -22.95 -10.93 18.21
N ARG A 321 -22.64 -12.02 17.48
CA ARG A 321 -21.68 -13.04 17.93
C ARG A 321 -20.27 -12.48 18.02
N ALA A 322 -19.82 -11.73 17.02
CA ALA A 322 -18.51 -11.08 17.04
C ALA A 322 -18.39 -10.08 18.20
N LEU A 323 -19.42 -9.27 18.45
CA LEU A 323 -19.46 -8.36 19.60
C LEU A 323 -19.35 -9.09 20.94
N ALA A 324 -20.03 -10.24 21.08
CA ALA A 324 -19.89 -11.08 22.27
C ALA A 324 -18.45 -11.62 22.41
N VAL A 325 -17.81 -12.06 21.33
CA VAL A 325 -16.39 -12.48 21.35
C VAL A 325 -15.48 -11.32 21.78
N PHE A 326 -15.64 -10.14 21.19
CA PHE A 326 -14.81 -8.98 21.52
C PHE A 326 -14.96 -8.58 22.99
N ARG A 327 -16.18 -8.58 23.51
CA ARG A 327 -16.46 -8.22 24.90
C ARG A 327 -16.05 -9.31 25.89
N ASP A 328 -16.51 -10.54 25.67
CA ASP A 328 -16.47 -11.62 26.68
C ASP A 328 -15.16 -12.42 26.64
N ILE A 329 -14.49 -12.49 25.47
CA ILE A 329 -13.25 -13.25 25.30
C ILE A 329 -12.06 -12.31 25.21
N MET A 330 -12.13 -11.27 24.37
CA MET A 330 -11.02 -10.34 24.17
C MET A 330 -11.01 -9.15 25.15
N ASN A 331 -12.04 -9.03 26.00
CA ASN A 331 -12.18 -7.95 26.98
C ASN A 331 -12.09 -6.54 26.37
N VAL A 332 -12.55 -6.36 25.13
CA VAL A 332 -12.63 -5.04 24.49
C VAL A 332 -13.75 -4.25 25.16
N PRO A 333 -13.46 -3.09 25.79
CA PRO A 333 -14.49 -2.27 26.42
C PRO A 333 -15.49 -1.75 25.40
N ASP A 334 -16.77 -1.73 25.76
CA ASP A 334 -17.85 -1.24 24.89
C ASP A 334 -17.59 0.19 24.36
N GLN A 335 -16.97 1.07 25.16
CA GLN A 335 -16.67 2.44 24.77
C GLN A 335 -15.64 2.54 23.63
N ARG A 336 -14.88 1.47 23.37
CA ARG A 336 -13.95 1.40 22.23
C ARG A 336 -14.62 0.90 20.96
N ILE A 337 -15.84 0.36 21.04
CA ILE A 337 -16.53 -0.25 19.91
C ILE A 337 -17.52 0.75 19.29
N GLU A 338 -17.25 1.14 18.05
CA GLU A 338 -18.11 2.00 17.24
C GLU A 338 -18.86 1.17 16.20
N LEU A 339 -20.19 1.26 16.17
CA LEU A 339 -21.03 0.51 15.23
C LEU A 339 -21.40 1.39 14.03
N VAL A 340 -21.09 0.91 12.83
CA VAL A 340 -21.39 1.62 11.58
C VAL A 340 -22.39 0.83 10.76
N LEU A 341 -23.58 1.39 10.57
CA LEU A 341 -24.57 0.85 9.66
C LEU A 341 -24.20 1.24 8.23
N ASN A 342 -23.85 0.28 7.39
CA ASN A 342 -23.54 0.52 5.98
C ASN A 342 -24.63 0.00 5.05
N GLN A 343 -25.47 0.89 4.52
CA GLN A 343 -26.57 0.52 3.65
C GLN A 343 -26.07 0.27 2.22
N ARG A 344 -25.95 -1.01 1.86
CA ARG A 344 -25.46 -1.47 0.55
C ARG A 344 -26.55 -1.67 -0.50
N VAL A 345 -27.82 -1.47 -0.14
CA VAL A 345 -28.97 -1.65 -1.02
C VAL A 345 -29.94 -0.47 -0.90
N PRO A 346 -30.65 -0.07 -1.96
CA PRO A 346 -31.55 1.09 -1.93
C PRO A 346 -32.70 0.93 -0.92
N HIS A 347 -33.18 -0.30 -0.74
CA HIS A 347 -34.24 -0.64 0.21
C HIS A 347 -33.71 -1.64 1.22
N ALA A 348 -33.31 -1.14 2.39
CA ALA A 348 -32.91 -1.97 3.51
C ALA A 348 -34.13 -2.76 4.04
N PRO A 349 -34.04 -4.08 4.23
CA PRO A 349 -35.13 -4.88 4.77
C PRO A 349 -35.40 -4.60 6.26
N LEU A 350 -34.46 -3.93 6.94
CA LEU A 350 -34.54 -3.58 8.34
C LEU A 350 -34.18 -2.12 8.52
N ASP A 351 -34.95 -1.43 9.36
CA ASP A 351 -34.61 -0.07 9.76
C ASP A 351 -33.54 -0.06 10.86
N ARG A 352 -32.99 1.13 11.11
CA ARG A 352 -31.97 1.34 12.14
C ARG A 352 -32.44 0.91 13.53
N ALA A 353 -33.70 1.16 13.88
CA ALA A 353 -34.21 0.89 15.23
C ALA A 353 -34.27 -0.63 15.51
N ALA A 354 -34.71 -1.42 14.53
CA ALA A 354 -34.68 -2.87 14.59
C ALA A 354 -33.24 -3.40 14.72
N ILE A 355 -32.31 -2.85 13.95
CA ILE A 355 -30.89 -3.24 13.99
C ILE A 355 -30.29 -2.95 15.37
N GLU A 356 -30.49 -1.73 15.90
CA GLU A 356 -30.02 -1.34 17.23
C GLU A 356 -30.63 -2.20 18.34
N SER A 357 -31.90 -2.59 18.21
CA SER A 357 -32.57 -3.51 19.14
C SER A 357 -31.93 -4.90 19.14
N ILE A 358 -31.63 -5.45 17.96
CA ILE A 358 -31.03 -6.78 17.81
C ILE A 358 -29.59 -6.82 18.34
N LEU A 359 -28.82 -5.76 18.09
CA LEU A 359 -27.43 -5.64 18.54
C LEU A 359 -27.32 -5.16 20.00
N GLY A 360 -28.40 -4.63 20.58
CA GLY A 360 -28.42 -4.07 21.93
C GLY A 360 -27.57 -2.80 22.09
N ARG A 361 -27.20 -2.14 20.98
CA ARG A 361 -26.31 -0.97 20.96
C ARG A 361 -26.72 0.01 19.86
N LYS A 362 -26.45 1.29 20.09
CA LYS A 362 -26.72 2.36 19.12
C LYS A 362 -25.71 2.34 17.97
N MET A 363 -26.16 2.69 16.78
CA MET A 363 -25.26 2.95 15.64
C MET A 363 -24.60 4.31 15.85
N SER A 364 -23.28 4.36 15.75
CA SER A 364 -22.50 5.60 15.84
C SER A 364 -22.64 6.41 14.56
N VAL A 365 -22.60 5.74 13.41
CA VAL A 365 -22.72 6.34 12.08
C VAL A 365 -23.64 5.50 11.20
N THR A 366 -24.38 6.15 10.30
CA THR A 366 -25.15 5.49 9.23
C THR A 366 -24.67 6.00 7.87
N VAL A 367 -24.22 5.08 7.03
CA VAL A 367 -23.81 5.33 5.65
C VAL A 367 -24.96 4.90 4.76
N GLY A 368 -25.51 5.84 3.98
CA GLY A 368 -26.58 5.58 3.03
C GLY A 368 -26.11 4.87 1.76
N PHE A 369 -27.07 4.39 0.96
CA PHE A 369 -26.79 3.72 -0.31
C PHE A 369 -26.33 4.72 -1.39
N ASP A 370 -25.18 4.42 -2.00
CA ASP A 370 -24.50 5.32 -2.95
C ASP A 370 -24.46 4.81 -4.39
N ASN A 371 -25.27 3.81 -4.72
CA ASN A 371 -25.29 3.17 -6.05
C ASN A 371 -23.87 2.76 -6.50
N SER A 372 -23.47 3.08 -7.73
CA SER A 372 -22.15 2.77 -8.29
C SER A 372 -21.05 3.76 -7.91
N ARG A 373 -21.32 4.81 -7.13
CA ARG A 373 -20.33 5.88 -6.87
C ARG A 373 -19.01 5.37 -6.29
N PRO A 374 -18.99 4.39 -5.36
CA PRO A 374 -17.74 3.85 -4.85
C PRO A 374 -16.93 3.14 -5.95
N GLU A 375 -17.59 2.34 -6.78
CA GLU A 375 -16.97 1.65 -7.91
C GLU A 375 -16.48 2.64 -8.98
N ASP A 376 -17.29 3.65 -9.31
CA ASP A 376 -16.95 4.71 -10.26
C ASP A 376 -15.73 5.53 -9.79
N ALA A 377 -15.56 5.72 -8.48
CA ALA A 377 -14.40 6.37 -7.91
C ALA A 377 -13.13 5.52 -8.08
N THR A 378 -13.20 4.23 -7.75
CA THR A 378 -12.09 3.29 -7.95
C THR A 378 -11.67 3.21 -9.41
N ILE A 379 -12.63 3.13 -10.34
CA ILE A 379 -12.34 3.11 -11.80
C ILE A 379 -11.65 4.42 -12.25
N ALA A 380 -12.04 5.55 -11.67
CA ALA A 380 -11.44 6.84 -11.97
C ALA A 380 -10.07 7.07 -11.31
N GLY A 381 -9.61 6.15 -10.46
CA GLY A 381 -8.35 6.29 -9.73
C GLY A 381 -8.41 7.29 -8.55
N ASP A 382 -9.60 7.49 -7.97
CA ASP A 382 -9.83 8.42 -6.87
C ASP A 382 -10.53 7.75 -5.69
N LEU A 383 -10.27 8.25 -4.48
CA LEU A 383 -11.09 7.93 -3.32
C LEU A 383 -12.44 8.65 -3.42
N VAL A 384 -13.50 8.01 -2.93
CA VAL A 384 -14.86 8.58 -2.92
C VAL A 384 -14.89 9.96 -2.25
N VAL A 385 -14.19 10.11 -1.12
CA VAL A 385 -14.09 11.38 -0.38
C VAL A 385 -13.41 12.53 -1.14
N GLN A 386 -12.62 12.21 -2.18
CA GLN A 386 -11.97 13.19 -3.04
C GLN A 386 -12.84 13.50 -4.27
N ARG A 387 -13.43 12.46 -4.86
CA ARG A 387 -14.21 12.55 -6.08
C ARG A 387 -15.59 13.18 -5.87
N ASP A 388 -16.31 12.73 -4.84
CA ASP A 388 -17.66 13.19 -4.52
C ASP A 388 -17.82 13.37 -3.00
N PRO A 389 -17.48 14.55 -2.47
CA PRO A 389 -17.68 14.86 -1.05
C PRO A 389 -19.16 14.80 -0.59
N SER A 390 -20.10 14.85 -1.54
CA SER A 390 -21.54 14.79 -1.28
C SER A 390 -22.11 13.37 -1.30
N SER A 391 -21.31 12.36 -1.59
CA SER A 391 -21.72 10.97 -1.51
C SER A 391 -22.04 10.58 -0.04
N PHE A 392 -22.92 9.59 0.15
CA PHE A 392 -23.20 9.04 1.47
C PHE A 392 -21.97 8.39 2.12
N VAL A 393 -21.14 7.68 1.35
CA VAL A 393 -19.85 7.12 1.78
C VAL A 393 -18.90 8.22 2.21
N SER A 394 -18.80 9.31 1.46
CA SER A 394 -17.93 10.45 1.81
C SER A 394 -18.34 11.14 3.10
N ARG A 395 -19.65 11.40 3.26
CA ARG A 395 -20.20 11.93 4.51
C ARG A 395 -19.96 10.97 5.67
N GLY A 396 -20.28 9.69 5.48
CA GLY A 396 -20.12 8.67 6.51
C GLY A 396 -18.68 8.47 6.95
N ALA A 397 -17.72 8.46 6.03
CA ALA A 397 -16.28 8.42 6.35
C ALA A 397 -15.83 9.68 7.10
N THR A 398 -16.36 10.85 6.72
CA THR A 398 -16.07 12.11 7.44
C THR A 398 -16.69 12.11 8.83
N ASP A 399 -17.91 11.63 9.00
CA ASP A 399 -18.59 11.50 10.30
C ASP A 399 -17.84 10.52 11.20
N LEU A 400 -17.44 9.37 10.64
CA LEU A 400 -16.65 8.36 11.34
C LEU A 400 -15.29 8.91 11.78
N SER A 401 -14.63 9.71 10.93
CA SER A 401 -13.38 10.39 11.33
C SER A 401 -13.58 11.29 12.56
N ARG A 402 -14.72 11.99 12.66
CA ARG A 402 -15.05 12.83 13.83
C ARG A 402 -15.33 12.00 15.07
N VAL A 403 -16.07 10.90 14.94
CA VAL A 403 -16.35 9.95 16.03
C VAL A 403 -15.04 9.37 16.57
N ILE A 404 -14.16 8.90 15.68
CA ILE A 404 -12.84 8.35 16.04
C ILE A 404 -12.00 9.41 16.78
N MET A 405 -11.87 10.62 16.24
CA MET A 405 -11.10 11.68 16.89
C MET A 405 -11.66 12.04 18.28
N ALA A 406 -12.98 12.10 18.43
CA ALA A 406 -13.62 12.36 19.72
C ALA A 406 -13.38 11.23 20.73
N SER A 407 -13.53 9.97 20.30
CA SER A 407 -13.27 8.79 21.14
C SER A 407 -11.82 8.71 21.61
N LEU A 408 -10.88 9.03 20.72
CA LEU A 408 -9.44 9.02 20.99
C LEU A 408 -8.92 10.32 21.61
N LYS A 409 -9.78 11.32 21.83
CA LYS A 409 -9.41 12.65 22.36
C LYS A 409 -8.27 13.30 21.57
N LEU A 410 -8.34 13.21 20.25
CA LEU A 410 -7.36 13.82 19.36
C LEU A 410 -7.80 15.25 19.06
N ASP A 411 -7.04 16.22 19.56
CA ASP A 411 -7.25 17.63 19.22
C ASP A 411 -6.94 17.88 17.73
N ALA A 412 -7.78 18.70 17.10
CA ALA A 412 -7.77 19.00 15.66
C ALA A 412 -6.90 20.19 15.29
#